data_AF-A0A2P5MXI4-F1
#
_entry.id   AF-A0A2P5MXI4-F1
#
_cell.length_a   1.000
_cell.length_b   1.000
_cell.length_c   1.000
_cell.angle_alpha   90.00
_cell.angle_beta   90.00
_cell.angle_gamma   90.00
#
_symmetry.space_group_name_H-M   'P 1'
#
loop_
_entity.id
_entity.type
_entity.pdbx_description
1 polymer ?
#
loop_
_entity_poly.entity_id
_entity_poly.type
_entity_poly.pdbx_seq_one_letter_code
_entity_poly.pdbx_strand_id
1 'polypeptide(L)'
;MNRILVTAGLSVFCLAQAQANCATVSQTNQNRVNDQAIETLLAGRTVCVPSTGGWAAQEIHAANGTLSDYKKGPNDRVDPTTVLGSWGRSGNTVVYNYSGGSSFSYDVYHNNGAICFVGATTVEGTLQQGPGCQ
;
A
#
# COMPACT_ATOMS: atom_id res chain seq x y z
N MET A 1 -0.30 17.64 58.03
CA MET A 1 -1.44 17.85 57.13
C MET A 1 -0.90 18.14 55.74
N ASN A 2 -0.89 17.13 54.86
CA ASN A 2 -0.38 17.21 53.49
C ASN A 2 -1.35 18.00 52.60
N ARG A 3 -0.87 19.05 51.93
CA ARG A 3 -1.63 19.75 50.88
C ARG A 3 -1.26 19.11 49.53
N ILE A 4 -2.23 18.45 48.93
CA ILE A 4 -2.14 17.84 47.60
C ILE A 4 -2.16 18.97 46.57
N LEU A 5 -1.09 19.10 45.79
CA LEU A 5 -1.04 19.93 44.58
C LEU A 5 -1.58 19.09 43.42
N VAL A 6 -2.77 19.44 42.93
CA VAL A 6 -3.33 18.92 41.67
C VAL A 6 -2.83 19.84 40.56
N THR A 7 -1.76 19.44 39.87
CA THR A 7 -1.33 20.10 38.63
C THR A 7 -2.21 19.59 37.49
N ALA A 8 -2.97 20.51 36.89
CA ALA A 8 -3.83 20.26 35.74
C ALA A 8 -3.01 19.67 34.58
N GLY A 9 -3.44 18.52 34.08
CA GLY A 9 -2.85 17.85 32.92
C GLY A 9 -3.09 18.66 31.66
N LEU A 10 -2.01 19.11 31.03
CA LEU A 10 -2.04 19.66 29.68
C LEU A 10 -2.16 18.47 28.71
N SER A 11 -3.38 18.03 28.43
CA SER A 11 -3.63 17.03 27.39
C SER A 11 -3.44 17.67 26.03
N VAL A 12 -2.21 17.59 25.50
CA VAL A 12 -1.93 17.84 24.09
C VAL A 12 -2.59 16.71 23.30
N PHE A 13 -3.79 16.96 22.78
CA PHE A 13 -4.35 16.17 21.71
C PHE A 13 -3.47 16.37 20.47
N CYS A 14 -2.49 15.49 20.32
CA CYS A 14 -1.76 15.37 19.08
C CYS A 14 -2.72 14.76 18.06
N LEU A 15 -3.46 15.61 17.34
CA LEU A 15 -4.18 15.23 16.14
C LEU A 15 -3.13 14.82 15.11
N ALA A 16 -2.75 13.55 15.11
CA ALA A 16 -1.97 12.95 14.04
C ALA A 16 -2.87 12.93 12.80
N GLN A 17 -2.77 13.99 12.00
CA GLN A 17 -3.33 14.00 10.67
C GLN A 17 -2.53 12.98 9.87
N ALA A 18 -3.16 11.89 9.42
CA ALA A 18 -2.55 11.00 8.45
C ALA A 18 -2.31 11.83 7.18
N GLN A 19 -1.07 12.26 6.96
CA GLN A 19 -0.68 12.93 5.74
C GLN A 19 -0.60 11.88 4.64
N ALA A 20 -1.26 12.11 3.51
CA ALA A 20 -1.08 11.28 2.32
C ALA A 20 0.36 11.45 1.83
N ASN A 21 1.21 10.45 2.06
CA ASN A 21 2.62 10.47 1.71
C ASN A 21 2.82 10.62 0.20
N CYS A 22 1.85 10.21 -0.61
CA CYS A 22 1.94 10.26 -2.05
C CYS A 22 1.50 11.61 -2.66
N ALA A 23 0.89 12.51 -1.88
CA ALA A 23 0.39 13.80 -2.38
C ALA A 23 1.49 14.75 -2.86
N THR A 24 2.70 14.62 -2.32
CA THR A 24 3.86 15.48 -2.64
C THR A 24 4.96 14.74 -3.38
N VAL A 25 4.70 13.52 -3.88
CA VAL A 25 5.68 12.79 -4.68
C VAL A 25 5.82 13.53 -6.01
N SER A 26 6.82 14.39 -6.05
CA SER A 26 7.27 15.07 -7.26
C SER A 26 7.84 14.03 -8.20
N GLN A 27 7.41 14.02 -9.47
CA GLN A 27 7.96 13.15 -10.54
C GLN A 27 9.44 13.43 -10.85
N THR A 28 10.09 14.30 -10.08
CA THR A 28 11.54 14.35 -9.99
C THR A 28 12.01 12.99 -9.45
N ASN A 29 12.67 12.17 -10.28
CA ASN A 29 13.11 10.78 -10.05
C ASN A 29 13.74 10.41 -8.67
N GLN A 30 13.93 11.36 -7.76
CA GLN A 30 14.20 11.14 -6.35
C GLN A 30 13.15 10.15 -5.79
N ASN A 31 13.61 8.98 -5.36
CA ASN A 31 12.80 7.90 -4.78
C ASN A 31 11.92 7.09 -5.74
N ARG A 32 12.08 7.26 -7.06
CA ARG A 32 11.44 6.38 -8.03
C ARG A 32 12.11 5.00 -8.01
N VAL A 33 11.31 3.96 -7.91
CA VAL A 33 11.76 2.56 -7.96
C VAL A 33 12.06 2.22 -9.42
N ASN A 34 13.23 1.65 -9.69
CA ASN A 34 13.66 1.28 -11.03
C ASN A 34 13.34 -0.19 -11.35
N ASP A 35 13.38 -0.53 -12.65
CA ASP A 35 13.01 -1.82 -13.24
C ASP A 35 13.11 -3.05 -12.31
N GLN A 36 14.31 -3.60 -12.09
CA GLN A 36 14.49 -4.81 -11.29
C GLN A 36 14.19 -4.60 -9.79
N ALA A 37 14.27 -3.36 -9.31
CA ALA A 37 13.90 -3.05 -7.93
C ALA A 37 12.38 -3.15 -7.72
N ILE A 38 11.53 -2.95 -8.74
CA ILE A 38 10.08 -3.18 -8.65
C ILE A 38 9.80 -4.64 -8.33
N GLU A 39 10.43 -5.56 -9.07
CA GLU A 39 10.28 -7.00 -8.84
C GLU A 39 10.68 -7.37 -7.41
N THR A 40 11.85 -6.91 -6.96
CA THR A 40 12.36 -7.18 -5.60
C THR A 40 11.47 -6.57 -4.51
N LEU A 41 10.81 -5.46 -4.82
CA LEU A 41 9.98 -4.72 -3.88
C LEU A 41 8.60 -5.34 -3.71
N LEU A 42 8.01 -5.87 -4.78
CA LEU A 42 6.63 -6.36 -4.81
C LEU A 42 6.55 -7.89 -4.73
N ALA A 43 7.46 -8.63 -5.35
CA ALA A 43 7.35 -10.09 -5.41
C ALA A 43 7.28 -10.73 -4.02
N GLY A 44 6.23 -11.53 -3.81
CA GLY A 44 5.92 -12.21 -2.56
C GLY A 44 5.35 -11.31 -1.46
N ARG A 45 5.02 -10.04 -1.75
CA ARG A 45 4.50 -9.08 -0.78
C ARG A 45 3.05 -8.72 -1.06
N THR A 46 2.42 -8.14 -0.05
CA THR A 46 1.06 -7.60 -0.14
C THR A 46 1.10 -6.08 -0.11
N VAL A 47 0.46 -5.44 -1.09
CA VAL A 47 0.19 -4.01 -1.11
C VAL A 47 -1.12 -3.74 -0.38
N CYS A 48 -1.01 -2.98 0.70
CA CYS A 48 -2.08 -2.62 1.59
C CYS A 48 -2.54 -1.20 1.30
N VAL A 49 -3.65 -1.08 0.57
CA VAL A 49 -4.26 0.22 0.27
C VAL A 49 -5.32 0.52 1.34
N PRO A 50 -5.12 1.57 2.16
CA PRO A 50 -6.08 1.92 3.20
C PRO A 50 -7.41 2.36 2.60
N SER A 51 -8.50 2.14 3.35
CA SER A 51 -9.85 2.52 2.91
C SER A 51 -9.93 4.02 2.63
N THR A 52 -9.99 4.39 1.36
CA THR A 52 -10.07 5.77 0.88
C THR A 52 -11.21 5.85 -0.12
N GLY A 53 -12.19 6.72 0.14
CA GLY A 53 -13.35 6.88 -0.76
C GLY A 53 -14.27 5.66 -0.84
N GLY A 54 -14.29 4.80 0.19
CA GLY A 54 -15.13 3.60 0.24
C GLY A 54 -14.52 2.36 -0.43
N TRP A 55 -13.27 2.44 -0.88
CA TRP A 55 -12.52 1.32 -1.45
C TRP A 55 -11.23 1.08 -0.66
N ALA A 56 -10.92 -0.19 -0.41
CA ALA A 56 -9.67 -0.66 0.18
C ALA A 56 -9.23 -1.91 -0.60
N ALA A 57 -7.93 -2.22 -0.56
CA ALA A 57 -7.38 -3.40 -1.22
C ALA A 57 -6.21 -4.00 -0.45
N GLN A 58 -6.03 -5.30 -0.59
CA GLN A 58 -4.95 -6.09 -0.01
C GLN A 58 -4.40 -6.99 -1.11
N GLU A 59 -3.70 -6.39 -2.07
CA GLU A 59 -3.26 -7.09 -3.27
C GLU A 59 -1.94 -7.81 -3.04
N ILE A 60 -1.95 -9.13 -3.24
CA ILE A 60 -0.81 -10.03 -3.13
C ILE A 60 -0.13 -10.15 -4.50
N HIS A 61 1.15 -9.81 -4.55
CA HIS A 61 2.00 -9.87 -5.74
C HIS A 61 2.84 -11.14 -5.74
N ALA A 62 2.27 -12.26 -6.17
CA ALA A 62 3.02 -13.53 -6.18
C ALA A 62 4.22 -13.47 -7.14
N ALA A 63 5.34 -14.11 -6.78
CA ALA A 63 6.59 -14.10 -7.55
C ALA A 63 6.48 -14.73 -8.96
N ASN A 64 5.40 -15.46 -9.24
CA ASN A 64 5.10 -15.99 -10.57
C ASN A 64 4.27 -15.01 -11.44
N GLY A 65 4.06 -13.77 -10.98
CA GLY A 65 3.25 -12.75 -11.66
C GLY A 65 1.75 -12.84 -11.38
N THR A 66 1.27 -13.73 -10.52
CA THR A 66 -0.16 -13.79 -10.15
C THR A 66 -0.51 -12.65 -9.21
N LEU A 67 -1.62 -11.96 -9.47
CA LEU A 67 -2.19 -10.95 -8.60
C LEU A 67 -3.47 -11.48 -7.96
N SER A 68 -3.54 -11.47 -6.63
CA SER A 68 -4.73 -11.86 -5.86
C SER A 68 -5.09 -10.78 -4.86
N ASP A 69 -6.33 -10.69 -4.43
CA ASP A 69 -6.75 -9.81 -3.34
C ASP A 69 -7.20 -10.61 -2.12
N TYR A 70 -6.72 -10.20 -0.97
CA TYR A 70 -6.98 -10.83 0.31
C TYR A 70 -8.25 -10.24 0.95
N LYS A 71 -9.39 -10.91 0.76
CA LYS A 71 -10.72 -10.35 1.03
C LYS A 71 -11.16 -10.41 2.49
N LYS A 72 -10.87 -11.51 3.20
CA LYS A 72 -11.57 -11.86 4.46
C LYS A 72 -10.70 -11.97 5.72
N GLY A 73 -9.41 -11.63 5.64
CA GLY A 73 -8.56 -11.61 6.83
C GLY A 73 -8.04 -12.99 7.27
N PRO A 74 -7.07 -13.03 8.21
CA PRO A 74 -6.39 -14.27 8.65
C PRO A 74 -7.23 -15.21 9.51
N ASN A 75 -8.43 -14.78 9.91
CA ASN A 75 -9.33 -15.58 10.74
C ASN A 75 -10.45 -16.27 9.94
N ASP A 76 -10.52 -16.06 8.61
CA ASP A 76 -11.47 -16.79 7.77
C ASP A 76 -10.98 -18.24 7.54
N ARG A 77 -11.90 -19.19 7.61
CA ARG A 77 -11.61 -20.63 7.49
C ARG A 77 -11.44 -21.10 6.04
N VAL A 78 -11.89 -20.30 5.08
CA VAL A 78 -11.73 -20.53 3.64
C VAL A 78 -10.66 -19.56 3.15
N ASP A 79 -9.80 -20.02 2.23
CA ASP A 79 -8.79 -19.17 1.59
C ASP A 79 -9.44 -17.84 1.19
N PRO A 80 -9.07 -16.74 1.85
CA PRO A 80 -9.72 -15.46 1.65
C PRO A 80 -9.22 -14.78 0.37
N THR A 81 -8.33 -15.41 -0.40
CA THR A 81 -7.76 -14.85 -1.62
C THR A 81 -8.68 -15.06 -2.82
N THR A 82 -8.79 -14.03 -3.65
CA THR A 82 -9.41 -14.11 -4.97
C THR A 82 -8.40 -13.67 -6.00
N VAL A 83 -8.13 -14.52 -7.00
CA VAL A 83 -7.26 -14.14 -8.12
C VAL A 83 -7.92 -12.99 -8.87
N LEU A 84 -7.21 -11.87 -8.95
CA LEU A 84 -7.64 -10.67 -9.66
C LEU A 84 -7.08 -10.61 -11.08
N GLY A 85 -5.93 -11.25 -11.32
CA GLY A 85 -5.30 -11.30 -12.62
C GLY A 85 -3.80 -11.50 -12.50
N SER A 86 -3.03 -10.66 -13.20
CA SER A 86 -1.57 -10.72 -13.19
C SER A 86 -0.94 -9.35 -12.98
N TRP A 87 0.29 -9.37 -12.48
CA TRP A 87 1.15 -8.20 -12.37
C TRP A 87 2.52 -8.52 -12.97
N GLY A 88 3.27 -7.48 -13.30
CA GLY A 88 4.66 -7.58 -13.69
C GLY A 88 5.28 -6.20 -13.89
N ARG A 89 6.51 -6.17 -14.39
CA ARG A 89 7.21 -4.93 -14.73
C ARG A 89 7.35 -4.76 -16.24
N SER A 90 7.34 -3.51 -16.69
CA SER A 90 7.68 -3.13 -18.07
C SER A 90 8.63 -1.94 -18.04
N GLY A 91 9.93 -2.24 -18.03
CA GLY A 91 10.93 -1.25 -17.67
C GLY A 91 10.65 -0.70 -16.27
N ASN A 92 10.64 0.62 -16.12
CA ASN A 92 10.48 1.21 -14.79
C ASN A 92 9.01 1.39 -14.33
N THR A 93 8.05 0.68 -14.93
CA THR A 93 6.65 0.71 -14.51
C THR A 93 6.20 -0.65 -14.03
N VAL A 94 5.29 -0.66 -13.07
CA VAL A 94 4.49 -1.86 -12.76
C VAL A 94 3.26 -1.88 -13.66
N VAL A 95 2.93 -3.05 -14.19
CA VAL A 95 1.78 -3.28 -15.05
C VAL A 95 0.85 -4.28 -14.38
N TYR A 96 -0.42 -3.94 -14.32
CA TYR A 96 -1.49 -4.78 -13.80
C TYR A 96 -2.46 -5.14 -14.90
N ASN A 97 -2.79 -6.42 -15.04
CA ASN A 97 -3.80 -6.94 -15.96
C ASN A 97 -4.88 -7.65 -15.16
N TYR A 98 -5.98 -6.95 -14.87
CA TYR A 98 -7.10 -7.50 -14.10
C TYR A 98 -8.00 -8.35 -15.02
N SER A 99 -8.26 -9.59 -14.64
CA SER A 99 -9.08 -10.53 -15.44
C SER A 99 -10.53 -10.08 -15.62
N GLY A 100 -11.06 -9.26 -14.71
CA GLY A 100 -12.43 -8.73 -14.75
C GLY A 100 -12.55 -7.30 -15.28
N GLY A 101 -11.48 -6.69 -15.81
CA GLY A 101 -11.50 -5.26 -16.13
C GLY A 101 -10.33 -4.75 -16.97
N SER A 102 -10.00 -3.48 -16.78
CA SER A 102 -8.92 -2.80 -17.50
C SER A 102 -7.54 -3.17 -16.96
N SER A 103 -6.52 -2.97 -17.80
CA SER A 103 -5.13 -2.97 -17.39
C SER A 103 -4.68 -1.58 -16.98
N PHE A 104 -3.77 -1.51 -16.01
CA PHE A 104 -3.22 -0.26 -15.50
C PHE A 104 -1.70 -0.32 -15.46
N SER A 105 -1.05 0.83 -15.54
CA SER A 105 0.40 0.94 -15.42
C SER A 105 0.75 2.14 -14.56
N TYR A 106 1.72 1.94 -13.66
CA TYR A 106 2.12 2.94 -12.69
C TYR A 106 3.64 3.04 -12.61
N ASP A 107 4.13 4.27 -12.47
CA ASP A 107 5.42 4.50 -11.86
C ASP A 107 5.33 4.20 -10.37
N VAL A 108 6.37 3.62 -9.80
CA VAL A 108 6.42 3.27 -8.38
C VAL A 108 7.42 4.16 -7.67
N TYR A 109 7.02 4.75 -6.56
CA TYR A 109 7.87 5.58 -5.70
C TYR A 109 7.77 5.11 -4.25
N HIS A 110 8.85 5.24 -3.50
CA HIS A 110 8.85 5.01 -2.06
C HIS A 110 8.98 6.34 -1.31
N ASN A 111 8.03 6.67 -0.43
CA ASN A 111 8.07 7.92 0.31
C ASN A 111 7.60 7.73 1.76
N ASN A 112 8.45 8.07 2.73
CA ASN A 112 8.14 8.02 4.16
C ASN A 112 7.50 6.70 4.65
N GLY A 113 7.93 5.56 4.10
CA GLY A 113 7.40 4.23 4.44
C GLY A 113 6.14 3.81 3.68
N ALA A 114 5.59 4.69 2.83
CA ALA A 114 4.54 4.38 1.89
C ALA A 114 5.10 3.99 0.52
N ILE A 115 4.33 3.18 -0.20
CA ILE A 115 4.52 2.92 -1.62
C ILE A 115 3.48 3.72 -2.41
N CYS A 116 3.94 4.43 -3.43
CA CYS A 116 3.12 5.31 -4.25
C CYS A 116 3.11 4.81 -5.69
N PHE A 117 1.92 4.45 -6.17
CA PHE A 117 1.68 4.09 -7.56
C PHE A 117 1.14 5.31 -8.29
N VAL A 118 1.96 5.93 -9.13
CA VAL A 118 1.64 7.19 -9.83
C VAL A 118 1.35 6.90 -11.30
N GLY A 119 0.12 7.21 -11.73
CA GLY A 119 -0.35 7.04 -13.10
C GLY A 119 -1.44 8.07 -13.42
N ALA A 120 -2.51 7.65 -14.10
CA ALA A 120 -3.69 8.50 -14.30
C ALA A 120 -4.36 8.88 -12.96
N THR A 121 -4.25 8.00 -11.97
CA THR A 121 -4.55 8.25 -10.56
C THR A 121 -3.33 7.89 -9.72
N THR A 122 -3.21 8.51 -8.54
CA THR A 122 -2.20 8.13 -7.56
C THR A 122 -2.84 7.22 -6.51
N VAL A 123 -2.26 6.05 -6.31
CA VAL A 123 -2.65 5.11 -5.26
C VAL A 123 -1.53 5.03 -4.22
N GLU A 124 -1.90 5.24 -2.97
CA GLU A 124 -1.00 5.10 -1.82
C GLU A 124 -1.26 3.77 -1.12
N GLY A 125 -0.19 3.07 -0.76
CA GLY A 125 -0.29 1.86 0.05
C GLY A 125 0.91 1.67 0.95
N THR A 126 0.91 0.56 1.68
CA THR A 126 2.06 0.06 2.44
C THR A 126 2.39 -1.36 2.00
N LEU A 127 3.62 -1.81 2.23
CA LEU A 127 4.02 -3.17 1.91
C LEU A 127 4.08 -4.02 3.17
N GLN A 128 3.48 -5.20 3.10
CA GLN A 128 3.56 -6.19 4.17
C GLN A 128 4.12 -7.52 3.68
N GLN A 129 4.78 -8.20 4.60
CA GLN A 129 5.23 -9.58 4.42
C GLN A 129 4.08 -10.51 4.84
N GLY A 130 3.66 -11.41 3.94
CA GLY A 130 2.55 -12.32 4.19
C GLY A 130 1.24 -11.90 3.51
N PRO A 131 0.16 -12.68 3.66
CA PRO A 131 -0.97 -12.67 2.73
C PRO A 131 -1.95 -11.51 2.93
N GLY A 132 -1.88 -10.75 4.03
CA GLY A 132 -2.86 -9.71 4.33
C GLY A 132 -2.27 -8.57 5.16
N CYS A 133 -3.04 -7.49 5.24
CA CYS A 133 -2.71 -6.25 5.93
C CYS A 133 -3.06 -6.38 7.42
N GLN A 134 -2.04 -6.54 8.27
CA GLN A 134 -2.12 -6.65 9.73
C GLN A 134 -1.71 -5.36 10.43
#